data_AF-A0A420E6G6-F1
#
_entry.id   AF-A0A420E6G6-F1
#
_cell.length_a   1.000
_cell.length_b   1.000
_cell.length_c   1.000
_cell.angle_alpha   90.00
_cell.angle_beta   90.00
_cell.angle_gamma   90.00
#
_symmetry.space_group_name_H-M   'P 1'
#
loop_
_entity.id
_entity.type
_entity.pdbx_description
1 polymer ?
#
loop_
_entity_poly.entity_id
_entity_poly.type
_entity_poly.pdbx_seq_one_letter_code
_entity_poly.pdbx_strand_id
1 'polypeptide(L)'
;MAIGGAWVLHLVLSFTISLLLMLSVPPRWFHMRWCKLSYVQWFLLFAFCFDEGAQYWIPSRYFSWLDLAINISGLVIATLLIRLLSRPYLKDGKKDQA
;
A
#
# COMPACT_ATOMS: atom_id res chain seq x y z
N MET A 1 -10.80 -11.05 24.73
CA MET A 1 -11.16 -9.78 24.04
C MET A 1 -9.91 -9.11 23.45
N ALA A 2 -9.15 -9.79 22.57
CA ALA A 2 -8.00 -9.21 21.86
C ALA A 2 -8.15 -9.28 20.33
N ILE A 3 -9.28 -9.82 19.85
CA ILE A 3 -9.53 -10.14 18.43
C ILE A 3 -9.90 -8.88 17.63
N GLY A 4 -10.27 -7.78 18.31
CA GLY A 4 -10.71 -6.54 17.66
C GLY A 4 -9.65 -5.44 17.51
N GLY A 5 -8.45 -5.58 18.09
CA GLY A 5 -7.42 -4.52 18.03
C GLY A 5 -6.36 -4.77 16.95
N ALA A 6 -6.01 -6.03 16.72
CA ALA A 6 -4.94 -6.42 15.80
C ALA A 6 -5.25 -5.97 14.36
N TRP A 7 -6.47 -6.16 13.89
CA TRP A 7 -6.86 -5.76 12.54
C TRP A 7 -6.75 -4.25 12.30
N VAL A 8 -7.10 -3.42 13.30
CA VAL A 8 -6.94 -1.96 13.21
C VAL A 8 -5.46 -1.60 13.11
N LEU A 9 -4.61 -2.26 13.91
CA LEU A 9 -3.17 -2.06 13.86
C LEU A 9 -2.61 -2.45 12.49
N HIS A 10 -2.99 -3.62 11.94
CA HIS A 10 -2.62 -4.05 10.59
C HIS A 10 -3.03 -3.02 9.54
N LEU A 11 -4.24 -2.48 9.63
CA LEU A 11 -4.74 -1.45 8.71
C LEU A 11 -3.92 -0.16 8.80
N VAL A 12 -3.72 0.37 10.01
CA VAL A 12 -2.97 1.62 10.23
C VAL A 12 -1.52 1.48 9.79
N LEU A 13 -0.88 0.35 10.12
CA LEU A 13 0.51 0.09 9.79
C LEU A 13 0.69 -0.08 8.27
N SER A 14 -0.12 -0.93 7.65
CA SER A 14 -0.06 -1.15 6.19
C SER A 14 -0.37 0.12 5.41
N PHE A 15 -1.34 0.92 5.84
CA PHE A 15 -1.63 2.23 5.26
C PHE A 15 -0.44 3.19 5.40
N THR A 16 0.11 3.33 6.60
CA THR A 16 1.22 4.26 6.87
C THR A 16 2.48 3.89 6.10
N ILE A 17 2.87 2.61 6.10
CA ILE A 17 4.02 2.12 5.32
C ILE A 17 3.80 2.36 3.83
N SER A 18 2.62 2.02 3.32
CA SER A 18 2.30 2.21 1.90
C SER A 18 2.34 3.68 1.50
N LEU A 19 1.79 4.56 2.34
CA LEU A 19 1.77 6.00 2.10
C LEU A 19 3.19 6.57 2.10
N LEU A 20 3.98 6.29 3.14
CA LEU A 20 5.34 6.79 3.26
C LEU A 20 6.21 6.31 2.11
N LEU A 21 6.16 5.02 1.76
CA LEU A 21 6.97 4.48 0.68
C LEU A 21 6.61 5.10 -0.68
N MET A 22 5.31 5.30 -0.94
CA MET A 22 4.86 5.97 -2.16
C MET A 22 5.23 7.46 -2.19
N LEU A 23 5.30 8.14 -1.04
CA LEU A 23 5.77 9.53 -0.95
C LEU A 23 7.29 9.64 -1.10
N SER A 24 8.05 8.63 -0.65
CA SER A 24 9.51 8.61 -0.75
C SER A 24 10.01 8.30 -2.16
N VAL A 25 9.21 7.62 -2.99
CA VAL A 25 9.66 7.18 -4.32
C VAL A 25 9.33 8.24 -5.38
N PRO A 26 10.30 8.63 -6.23
CA PRO A 26 10.06 9.63 -7.27
C PRO A 26 9.01 9.16 -8.31
N PRO A 27 8.21 10.09 -8.90
CA PRO A 27 7.12 9.77 -9.83
C PRO A 27 7.55 8.96 -11.07
N ARG A 28 8.83 9.01 -11.45
CA ARG A 28 9.39 8.27 -12.58
C ARG A 28 9.28 6.75 -12.39
N TRP A 29 9.26 6.28 -11.14
CA TRP A 29 9.16 4.87 -10.78
C TRP A 29 7.70 4.41 -10.59
N PHE A 30 6.73 5.30 -10.81
CA PHE A 30 5.31 4.96 -10.67
C PHE A 30 4.71 4.28 -11.91
N HIS A 31 5.33 4.39 -13.08
CA HIS A 31 4.73 3.90 -14.32
C HIS A 31 5.40 2.61 -14.82
N MET A 32 4.67 1.50 -14.69
CA MET A 32 4.85 0.36 -15.59
C MET A 32 3.96 0.59 -16.83
N ARG A 33 4.51 0.42 -18.03
CA ARG A 33 3.76 0.60 -19.30
C ARG A 33 2.63 -0.42 -19.50
N TRP A 34 2.71 -1.58 -18.85
CA TRP A 34 1.83 -2.74 -19.10
C TRP A 34 0.81 -2.98 -17.99
N CYS A 35 1.04 -2.40 -16.80
CA CYS A 35 0.18 -2.57 -15.63
C CYS A 35 -0.13 -1.21 -15.01
N LYS A 36 -1.38 -1.00 -14.59
CA LYS A 36 -1.82 0.23 -13.88
C LYS A 36 -1.27 0.32 -12.44
N LEU A 37 -0.38 -0.59 -12.06
CA LEU A 37 0.28 -0.64 -10.74
C LEU A 37 1.74 -0.21 -10.88
N SER A 38 2.23 0.58 -9.91
CA SER A 38 3.63 0.99 -9.84
C SER A 38 4.54 -0.15 -9.36
N TYR A 39 5.85 -0.03 -9.62
CA TYR A 39 6.85 -0.95 -9.05
C TYR A 39 6.77 -1.00 -7.52
N VAL A 40 6.49 0.14 -6.88
CA VAL A 40 6.32 0.27 -5.43
C VAL A 40 5.13 -0.54 -4.93
N GLN A 41 4.00 -0.48 -5.66
CA GLN A 41 2.80 -1.24 -5.30
C GLN A 41 3.03 -2.74 -5.41
N TRP A 42 3.72 -3.20 -6.47
CA TRP A 42 4.10 -4.60 -6.60
C TRP A 42 5.03 -5.07 -5.48
N PHE A 43 6.02 -4.25 -5.13
CA PHE A 43 6.92 -4.53 -4.02
C PHE A 43 6.16 -4.65 -2.68
N LEU A 44 5.26 -3.70 -2.39
CA LEU A 44 4.44 -3.73 -1.18
C LEU A 44 3.49 -4.93 -1.12
N LEU A 45 2.85 -5.28 -2.24
CA LEU A 45 2.02 -6.49 -2.33
C LEU A 45 2.84 -7.73 -2.02
N PHE A 46 4.02 -7.86 -2.63
CA PHE A 46 4.91 -8.98 -2.36
C PHE A 46 5.36 -9.00 -0.90
N ALA A 47 5.74 -7.86 -0.33
CA ALA A 47 6.17 -7.75 1.06
C ALA A 47 5.05 -8.15 2.04
N PHE A 48 3.80 -7.72 1.82
CA PHE A 48 2.67 -8.11 2.67
C PHE A 48 2.31 -9.59 2.53
N CYS A 49 2.36 -10.14 1.31
CA CYS A 49 2.19 -11.58 1.11
C CYS A 49 3.31 -12.39 1.76
N PHE A 50 4.56 -11.89 1.71
CA PHE A 50 5.71 -12.54 2.31
C PHE A 50 5.68 -12.47 3.83
N ASP A 51 5.30 -11.33 4.42
CA ASP A 51 5.17 -11.17 5.88
C ASP A 51 4.12 -12.12 6.45
N GLU A 52 2.92 -12.17 5.86
CA GLU A 52 1.87 -13.08 6.31
C GLU A 52 2.22 -14.54 5.97
N GLY A 53 2.82 -14.78 4.80
CA GLY A 53 3.28 -16.10 4.38
C GLY A 53 4.39 -16.66 5.29
N ALA A 54 5.29 -15.81 5.79
CA ALA A 54 6.35 -16.20 6.72
C ALA A 54 5.78 -16.73 8.05
N GLN A 55 4.56 -16.32 8.41
CA GLN A 55 3.89 -16.84 9.61
C GLN A 55 3.61 -18.34 9.53
N TYR A 56 3.53 -18.94 8.33
CA TYR A 56 3.43 -20.41 8.19
C TYR A 56 4.62 -21.16 8.81
N TRP A 57 5.79 -20.53 8.91
CA TRP A 57 6.99 -21.15 9.49
C TRP A 57 7.16 -20.86 10.98
N ILE A 58 6.30 -20.04 11.59
CA ILE A 58 6.41 -19.64 12.99
C ILE A 58 5.40 -20.42 13.83
N PRO A 59 5.82 -21.31 14.75
CA PRO A 59 4.89 -22.18 15.50
C PRO A 59 3.86 -21.43 16.36
N SER A 60 4.15 -20.19 16.73
CA SER A 60 3.28 -19.34 17.56
C SER A 60 2.33 -18.46 16.76
N ARG A 61 2.42 -18.46 15.42
CA ARG A 61 1.56 -17.66 14.54
C ARG A 61 0.90 -18.55 13.49
N TYR A 62 -0.21 -18.06 12.95
CA TYR A 62 -0.93 -18.74 11.89
C TYR A 62 -1.19 -17.74 10.78
N PHE A 63 -1.07 -18.21 9.54
CA PHE A 63 -1.45 -17.41 8.39
C PHE A 63 -2.94 -17.07 8.46
N SER A 64 -3.25 -15.80 8.25
CA SER A 64 -4.61 -15.28 8.29
C SER A 64 -4.94 -14.56 6.98
N TRP A 65 -5.88 -15.14 6.21
CA TRP A 65 -6.43 -14.49 5.02
C TRP A 65 -7.04 -13.12 5.33
N LEU A 66 -7.60 -12.97 6.53
CA LEU A 66 -8.21 -11.72 6.96
C LEU A 66 -7.13 -10.64 7.14
N ASP A 67 -6.02 -10.97 7.82
CA ASP A 67 -4.94 -10.01 8.07
C ASP A 67 -4.22 -9.62 6.77
N LEU A 68 -4.04 -10.57 5.85
CA LEU A 68 -3.56 -10.26 4.50
C LEU A 68 -4.50 -9.32 3.75
N ALA A 69 -5.82 -9.57 3.79
CA ALA A 69 -6.80 -8.71 3.12
C ALA A 69 -6.81 -7.29 3.72
N ILE A 70 -6.65 -7.18 5.04
CA ILE A 70 -6.54 -5.89 5.72
C ILE A 70 -5.27 -5.15 5.28
N ASN A 71 -4.11 -5.82 5.24
CA ASN A 71 -2.87 -5.22 4.75
C ASN A 71 -3.01 -4.70 3.30
N ILE A 72 -3.64 -5.49 2.43
CA ILE A 72 -3.91 -5.10 1.03
C ILE A 72 -4.88 -3.91 0.99
N SER A 73 -5.91 -3.88 1.84
CA SER A 73 -6.85 -2.75 1.89
C SER A 73 -6.16 -1.44 2.30
N GLY A 74 -5.21 -1.48 3.25
CA GLY A 74 -4.40 -0.33 3.62
C GLY A 74 -3.58 0.22 2.44
N LEU A 75 -2.97 -0.67 1.65
CA LEU A 75 -2.27 -0.31 0.41
C LEU A 75 -3.18 0.35 -0.62
N VAL A 76 -4.38 -0.19 -0.80
CA VAL A 76 -5.38 0.34 -1.75
C VAL A 76 -5.84 1.73 -1.32
N ILE A 77 -6.13 1.93 -0.03
CA ILE A 77 -6.53 3.23 0.52
C ILE A 77 -5.41 4.27 0.34
N ALA A 78 -4.16 3.93 0.67
CA ALA A 78 -3.01 4.80 0.46
C ALA A 78 -2.82 5.18 -1.02
N THR A 79 -2.98 4.19 -1.92
CA THR A 79 -2.93 4.41 -3.37
C THR A 79 -4.00 5.39 -3.85
N LEU A 80 -5.25 5.20 -3.39
CA LEU A 80 -6.36 6.07 -3.76
C LEU A 80 -6.13 7.49 -3.25
N LEU A 81 -5.67 7.63 -2.00
CA LEU A 81 -5.35 8.93 -1.41
C LEU A 81 -4.27 9.66 -2.22
N ILE A 82 -3.16 9.00 -2.56
CA ILE A 82 -2.11 9.61 -3.37
C ILE A 82 -2.63 9.99 -4.76
N ARG A 83 -3.41 9.13 -5.41
CA ARG A 83 -4.02 9.48 -6.71
C ARG A 83 -4.96 10.67 -6.62
N LEU A 84 -5.73 10.78 -5.55
CA LEU A 84 -6.60 11.93 -5.29
C LEU A 84 -5.81 13.21 -5.04
N LEU A 85 -4.68 13.13 -4.31
CA LEU A 85 -3.81 14.26 -4.01
C LEU A 85 -2.94 14.68 -5.21
N SER A 86 -2.51 13.75 -6.05
CA SER A 86 -1.70 14.05 -7.25
C SER A 86 -2.53 14.60 -8.42
N ARG A 87 -3.84 14.29 -8.49
CA ARG A 87 -4.75 14.82 -9.51
C ARG A 87 -4.84 16.36 -9.56
N PRO A 88 -5.01 17.08 -8.44
CA PRO A 88 -5.03 18.54 -8.45
C PRO A 88 -3.65 19.13 -8.80
N TYR A 89 -2.55 18.54 -8.32
CA TYR A 89 -1.19 19.02 -8.63
C TYR A 89 -0.85 18.99 -10.13
N LEU A 90 -1.30 17.99 -10.87
CA LEU A 90 -1.11 17.93 -12.33
C LEU A 90 -2.05 18.87 -13.10
N LYS A 91 -3.16 19.29 -12.48
CA LYS A 91 -4.16 20.16 -13.12
C LYS A 91 -3.73 21.63 -13.09
N ASP A 92 -3.05 22.05 -12.02
CA ASP A 92 -2.53 23.43 -11.91
C ASP A 92 -1.27 23.63 -12.75
N GLY A 93 -0.34 22.68 -12.77
CA GLY A 93 0.86 22.80 -13.62
C GLY A 93 0.59 22.83 -15.14
N LYS A 94 -0.63 22.48 -15.58
CA LYS A 94 -1.07 22.59 -16.97
C LYS A 94 -1.70 23.95 -17.30
N LYS A 95 -2.14 24.72 -16.30
CA LYS A 95 -2.64 26.08 -16.47
C LYS A 95 -1.51 27.09 -16.64
N ASP A 96 -0.35 26.82 -16.05
CA ASP A 96 0.82 27.73 -16.12
C ASP A 96 1.60 27.61 -17.45
N GLN A 97 1.17 26.73 -18.36
CA GLN A 97 1.79 26.51 -19.68
C GLN A 97 0.84 26.81 -20.86
N ALA A 98 -0.31 27.43 -20.59
CA ALA A 98 -1.31 27.81 -21.59
C ALA A 98 -1.35 29.33 -21.79
#